data_AF-A0A401U3X7-F1
#
_entry.id   AF-A0A401U3X7-F1
#
_cell.length_a   1.000
_cell.length_b   1.000
_cell.length_c   1.000
_cell.angle_alpha   90.00
_cell.angle_beta   90.00
_cell.angle_gamma   90.00
#
_symmetry.space_group_name_H-M   'P 1'
#
loop_
_entity.id
_entity.type
_entity.pdbx_description
1 polymer ?
#
loop_
_entity_poly.entity_id
_entity_poly.type
_entity_poly.pdbx_seq_one_letter_code
_entity_poly.pdbx_strand_id
1 'polypeptide(L)'
;MTETSLAVIRRLLVERYDELKRRLTRRLGSSELAGEALHDAWLRIAQADSVGVVGNPGNYVFGVAMNAARDRLRNADSRILSAAEVDGLLEIADG
;
A
#
# COMPACT_ATOMS: atom_id res chain seq x y z
N MET A 1 -9.99 4.31 19.79
CA MET A 1 -9.02 4.00 18.71
C MET A 1 -8.83 2.51 18.68
N THR A 2 -9.31 1.82 17.66
CA THR A 2 -9.19 0.36 17.55
C THR A 2 -7.82 0.03 17.01
N GLU A 3 -7.04 -0.73 17.76
CA GLU A 3 -5.80 -1.32 17.26
C GLU A 3 -6.18 -2.39 16.23
N THR A 4 -5.98 -2.10 14.94
CA THR A 4 -6.22 -3.10 13.90
C THR A 4 -5.01 -4.02 13.77
N SER A 5 -5.22 -5.32 13.95
CA SER A 5 -4.15 -6.30 13.78
C SER A 5 -3.78 -6.52 12.31
N LEU A 6 -2.51 -6.88 12.06
CA LEU A 6 -2.03 -7.25 10.73
C LEU A 6 -2.86 -8.35 10.06
N ALA A 7 -3.45 -9.27 10.83
CA ALA A 7 -4.34 -10.30 10.31
C ALA A 7 -5.58 -9.70 9.63
N VAL A 8 -6.18 -8.66 10.21
CA VAL A 8 -7.32 -7.94 9.63
C VAL A 8 -6.91 -7.20 8.37
N ILE A 9 -5.72 -6.56 8.37
CA ILE A 9 -5.19 -5.87 7.20
C ILE A 9 -4.96 -6.85 6.04
N ARG A 10 -4.34 -8.01 6.31
CA ARG A 10 -4.11 -9.07 5.31
C ARG A 10 -5.42 -9.59 4.73
N ARG A 11 -6.40 -9.85 5.59
CA ARG A 11 -7.73 -10.31 5.16
C ARG A 11 -8.41 -9.28 4.26
N LEU A 12 -8.41 -8.01 4.66
CA LEU A 12 -9.02 -6.93 3.88
C LEU A 12 -8.35 -6.75 2.53
N LEU A 13 -7.02 -6.87 2.47
CA LEU A 13 -6.27 -6.78 1.22
C LEU A 13 -6.73 -7.87 0.23
N VAL A 14 -6.88 -9.12 0.70
CA VAL A 14 -7.35 -10.22 -0.14
C VAL A 14 -8.81 -10.03 -0.56
N GLU A 15 -9.70 -9.70 0.38
CA GLU A 15 -11.13 -9.52 0.12
C GLU A 15 -11.42 -8.35 -0.84
N ARG A 16 -10.60 -7.30 -0.82
CA ARG A 16 -10.79 -6.08 -1.61
C ARG A 16 -9.74 -5.92 -2.71
N TYR A 17 -9.01 -6.97 -3.06
CA TYR A 17 -7.90 -6.90 -4.00
C TYR A 17 -8.29 -6.22 -5.31
N ASP A 18 -9.40 -6.63 -5.92
CA ASP A 18 -9.88 -6.08 -7.19
C ASP A 18 -10.35 -4.62 -7.06
N GLU A 19 -10.94 -4.24 -5.94
CA GLU A 19 -11.36 -2.86 -5.68
C GLU A 19 -10.13 -1.95 -5.57
N LEU A 20 -9.14 -2.37 -4.78
CA LEU A 20 -7.86 -1.69 -4.61
C LEU A 20 -7.13 -1.59 -5.95
N LYS A 21 -7.10 -2.67 -6.75
CA LYS A 21 -6.44 -2.69 -8.06
C LYS A 21 -7.11 -1.72 -9.02
N ARG A 22 -8.45 -1.67 -9.06
CA ARG A 22 -9.20 -0.70 -9.87
C ARG A 22 -8.90 0.74 -9.44
N ARG A 23 -8.86 1.02 -8.13
CA ARG A 23 -8.53 2.36 -7.60
C ARG A 23 -7.09 2.76 -7.93
N LEU A 24 -6.13 1.86 -7.80
CA LEU A 24 -4.72 2.08 -8.17
C LEU A 24 -4.57 2.29 -9.67
N THR A 25 -5.23 1.46 -10.49
CA THR A 25 -5.21 1.60 -11.95
C THR A 25 -5.68 2.99 -12.39
N ARG A 26 -6.74 3.52 -11.75
CA ARG A 26 -7.23 4.89 -12.02
C ARG A 26 -6.22 5.98 -11.66
N ARG A 27 -5.40 5.78 -10.61
CA ARG A 27 -4.38 6.76 -10.19
C ARG A 27 -3.07 6.63 -10.96
N LEU A 28 -2.69 5.41 -11.33
CA LEU A 28 -1.41 5.09 -11.96
C LEU A 28 -1.49 5.05 -13.49
N GLY A 29 -2.70 4.96 -14.06
CA GLY A 29 -2.92 4.82 -15.51
C GLY A 29 -2.54 3.45 -16.08
N SER A 30 -2.00 2.53 -15.27
CA SER A 30 -1.59 1.19 -15.69
C SER A 30 -2.09 0.11 -14.74
N SER A 31 -2.83 -0.86 -15.29
CA SER A 31 -3.35 -2.02 -14.55
C SER A 31 -2.26 -3.00 -14.15
N GLU A 32 -1.19 -3.05 -14.95
CA GLU A 32 0.00 -3.87 -14.68
C GLU A 32 0.75 -3.30 -13.47
N LEU A 33 1.12 -2.01 -13.52
CA LEU A 33 1.77 -1.33 -12.42
C LEU A 33 0.93 -1.36 -11.13
N ALA A 34 -0.39 -1.24 -11.25
CA ALA A 34 -1.30 -1.37 -10.12
C ALA A 34 -1.28 -2.78 -9.50
N GLY A 35 -1.20 -3.83 -10.32
CA GLY A 35 -1.10 -5.22 -9.85
C GLY A 35 0.21 -5.49 -9.14
N GLU A 36 1.32 -5.03 -9.72
CA GLU A 36 2.66 -5.15 -9.13
C GLU A 36 2.76 -4.43 -7.79
N ALA A 37 2.29 -3.18 -7.75
CA ALA A 37 2.29 -2.37 -6.53
C ALA A 37 1.47 -3.01 -5.39
N LEU A 38 0.33 -3.63 -5.72
CA LEU A 38 -0.48 -4.40 -4.76
C LEU A 38 0.23 -5.66 -4.28
N HIS A 39 0.93 -6.36 -5.17
CA HIS A 39 1.71 -7.54 -4.81
C HIS A 39 2.83 -7.18 -3.84
N ASP A 40 3.58 -6.12 -4.14
CA ASP A 40 4.65 -5.62 -3.28
C ASP A 40 4.10 -5.15 -1.92
N ALA A 41 2.91 -4.55 -1.89
CA ALA A 41 2.24 -4.17 -0.65
C ALA A 41 1.85 -5.40 0.19
N TRP A 42 1.33 -6.44 -0.46
CA TRP A 42 1.00 -7.69 0.20
C TRP A 42 2.23 -8.33 0.86
N LEU A 43 3.37 -8.37 0.15
CA LEU A 43 4.62 -8.91 0.69
C LEU A 43 5.09 -8.13 1.93
N ARG A 44 5.08 -6.78 1.86
CA ARG A 44 5.47 -5.93 2.99
C ARG A 44 4.56 -6.16 4.21
N ILE A 45 3.25 -6.26 4.01
CA ILE A 45 2.28 -6.50 5.10
C ILE A 45 2.38 -7.95 5.63
N ALA A 46 2.70 -8.91 4.76
CA ALA A 46 2.91 -10.30 5.16
C ALA A 46 4.17 -10.49 6.00
N GLN A 47 5.22 -9.72 5.74
CA GLN A 47 6.50 -9.77 6.44
C GLN A 47 6.58 -8.83 7.65
N ALA A 48 5.64 -7.90 7.82
CA ALA A 48 5.59 -7.04 9.00
C ALA A 48 5.32 -7.86 10.27
N ASP A 49 6.11 -7.60 11.31
CA ASP A 49 5.94 -8.21 12.64
C ASP A 49 4.88 -7.51 13.48
N SER A 50 4.77 -6.18 13.31
CA SER A 50 3.77 -5.35 13.98
C SER A 50 3.36 -4.20 13.07
N VAL A 51 2.19 -3.64 13.36
CA VAL A 51 1.71 -2.40 12.76
C VAL A 51 1.24 -1.50 13.89
N GLY A 52 1.49 -0.19 13.78
CA GLY A 52 0.95 0.78 14.72
C GLY A 52 -0.58 0.82 14.69
N VAL A 53 -1.18 1.75 15.43
CA VAL A 53 -2.64 1.91 15.44
C VAL A 53 -3.13 2.35 14.06
N VAL A 54 -3.76 1.43 13.33
CA VAL A 54 -4.38 1.72 12.03
C VAL A 54 -5.87 1.98 12.20
N GLY A 55 -6.28 3.23 12.00
CA GLY A 55 -7.69 3.65 12.05
C GLY A 55 -8.49 3.25 10.80
N ASN A 56 -7.87 3.23 9.62
CA ASN A 56 -8.49 2.82 8.36
C ASN A 56 -7.59 1.83 7.60
N PRO A 57 -7.84 0.51 7.73
CA PRO A 57 -7.01 -0.53 7.12
C PRO A 57 -7.00 -0.48 5.59
N GLY A 58 -8.11 -0.07 4.97
CA GLY A 58 -8.20 0.07 3.51
C GLY A 58 -7.31 1.19 2.99
N ASN A 59 -7.32 2.35 3.67
CA ASN A 59 -6.45 3.47 3.29
C ASN A 59 -4.97 3.15 3.55
N TYR A 60 -4.68 2.42 4.63
CA TYR A 60 -3.34 1.93 4.92
C TYR A 60 -2.79 1.04 3.79
N VAL A 61 -3.53 -0.01 3.39
CA VAL A 61 -3.12 -0.89 2.28
C VAL A 61 -2.93 -0.09 0.99
N PHE A 62 -3.84 0.84 0.72
CA PHE A 62 -3.76 1.68 -0.47
C PHE A 62 -2.53 2.60 -0.47
N GLY A 63 -2.18 3.17 0.70
CA GLY A 63 -0.96 3.96 0.89
C GLY A 63 0.31 3.15 0.66
N VAL A 64 0.38 1.95 1.26
CA VAL A 64 1.53 1.03 1.07
C VAL A 64 1.70 0.68 -0.42
N ALA A 65 0.62 0.40 -1.13
CA ALA A 65 0.67 0.12 -2.57
C ALA A 65 1.07 1.36 -3.40
N MET A 66 0.55 2.54 -3.09
CA MET A 66 0.95 3.79 -3.76
C MET A 66 2.44 4.09 -3.57
N ASN A 67 3.00 3.81 -2.39
CA ASN A 67 4.42 3.98 -2.14
C ASN A 67 5.25 2.95 -2.93
N ALA A 68 4.81 1.69 -2.95
CA ALA A 68 5.44 0.66 -3.79
C ALA A 68 5.47 1.06 -5.28
N ALA A 69 4.37 1.60 -5.80
CA ALA A 69 4.29 2.09 -7.17
C ALA A 69 5.27 3.25 -7.42
N ARG A 70 5.36 4.22 -6.50
CA ARG A 70 6.30 5.34 -6.61
C ARG A 70 7.74 4.86 -6.59
N ASP A 71 8.08 3.92 -5.72
CA ASP A 71 9.43 3.36 -5.66
C ASP A 71 9.80 2.67 -6.97
N ARG A 72 8.85 1.95 -7.61
CA ARG A 72 9.09 1.35 -8.93
C ARG A 72 9.30 2.40 -10.01
N LEU A 73 8.45 3.43 -10.07
CA LEU A 73 8.60 4.53 -11.03
C LEU A 73 9.94 5.26 -10.85
N ARG A 74 10.32 5.54 -9.60
CA ARG A 74 11.62 6.11 -9.26
C ARG A 74 12.78 5.20 -9.69
N ASN A 75 12.70 3.90 -9.45
CA ASN A 75 13.76 2.96 -9.84
C ASN A 75 13.85 2.75 -11.37
N ALA A 76 12.73 2.88 -12.09
CA ALA A 76 12.70 2.84 -13.54
C ALA A 76 13.35 4.09 -14.15
N ASP A 77 13.13 5.27 -13.55
CA ASP A 77 13.68 6.55 -14.02
C ASP A 77 15.06 6.88 -13.43
N SER A 78 15.42 6.30 -12.27
CA SER A 78 16.64 6.57 -11.52
C SER A 78 17.20 5.28 -10.94
N ARG A 79 18.35 4.84 -11.44
CA ARG A 79 19.11 3.68 -10.95
C ARG A 79 19.69 3.84 -9.53
N ILE A 80 19.06 4.56 -8.58
CA ILE A 80 19.62 4.80 -7.23
C ILE A 80 18.54 4.77 -6.12
N LEU A 81 18.84 3.95 -5.09
CA LEU A 81 18.06 3.52 -3.92
C LEU A 81 17.53 4.62 -2.96
N SER A 82 16.38 4.34 -2.31
CA SER A 82 16.32 4.05 -0.85
C SER A 82 14.91 3.64 -0.42
N ALA A 83 14.82 2.58 0.38
CA ALA A 83 13.61 1.89 0.83
C ALA A 83 13.03 2.41 2.17
N ALA A 84 13.12 3.72 2.44
CA ALA A 84 12.86 4.23 3.78
C ALA A 84 12.05 5.53 3.82
N GLU A 85 10.78 5.50 3.38
CA GLU A 85 9.78 6.51 3.76
C GLU A 85 8.38 5.87 3.87
N VAL A 86 8.19 4.99 4.86
CA VAL A 86 6.83 4.58 5.30
C VAL A 86 6.57 5.09 6.72
N ASP A 87 7.04 6.29 7.01
CA ASP A 87 6.58 7.02 8.20
C ASP A 87 6.24 8.44 7.77
N GLY A 88 4.96 8.82 7.87
CA GLY A 88 4.50 10.19 7.55
C GLY A 88 3.34 10.35 6.56
N LEU A 89 2.60 9.30 6.20
CA LEU A 89 1.33 9.45 5.45
C LEU A 89 0.17 8.75 6.17
N LEU A 90 -0.06 9.16 7.42
CA LEU A 90 -1.25 8.82 8.21
C LEU A 90 -2.19 10.02 8.46
N GLU A 91 -2.03 11.12 7.72
CA GLU A 91 -3.00 12.22 7.71
C GLU A 91 -3.33 12.63 6.28
N ILE A 92 -4.14 11.85 5.56
CA ILE A 92 -4.94 12.42 4.47
C ILE A 92 -6.37 11.86 4.55
N ALA A 93 -7.18 12.68 5.22
CA ALA A 93 -8.54 13.08 4.93
C ALA A 93 -9.59 11.98 4.69
N ASP A 94 -10.39 11.73 5.73
CA ASP A 94 -11.83 11.57 5.53
C ASP A 94 -12.39 12.92 5.03
N GLY A 95 -12.91 12.93 3.81
CA GLY A 95 -13.64 14.04 3.19
C GLY A 95 -14.72 13.46 2.29
#